data_AF-A0A822FUT0-F1
#
_entry.id   AF-A0A822FUT0-F1
#
_cell.length_a   1.000
_cell.length_b   1.000
_cell.length_c   1.000
_cell.angle_alpha   90.00
_cell.angle_beta   90.00
_cell.angle_gamma   90.00
#
_symmetry.space_group_name_H-M   'P 1'
#
loop_
_entity.id
_entity.type
_entity.pdbx_description
1 polymer ?
#
loop_
_entity_poly.entity_id
_entity_poly.type
_entity_poly.pdbx_seq_one_letter_code
_entity_poly.pdbx_strand_id
1 'polypeptide(L)' 'MMFTNEFNELKENIGNLIATNGFLSTSRLLTVAMQFILGATDTDEIKVVLFEIEVNCQNERIIFADIDKYSQLQGEQE' A
#
# COMPACT_ATOMS: atom_id res chain seq x y z
N MET A 1 19.73 -1.30 -16.92
CA MET A 1 19.19 -1.22 -15.55
C MET A 1 17.69 -1.43 -15.69
N MET A 2 17.19 -2.64 -15.40
CA MET A 2 15.85 -3.11 -15.81
C MET A 2 14.84 -2.95 -14.66
N PHE A 3 14.20 -1.78 -14.55
CA PHE A 3 13.09 -1.54 -13.60
C PHE A 3 11.72 -1.99 -14.14
N THR A 4 11.63 -2.22 -15.46
CA THR A 4 10.48 -2.88 -16.09
C THR A 4 10.24 -4.29 -15.53
N ASN A 5 11.25 -4.90 -14.91
CA ASN A 5 11.10 -6.20 -14.26
C ASN A 5 10.30 -6.11 -12.97
N GLU A 6 10.59 -5.22 -12.02
CA GLU A 6 9.93 -5.22 -10.70
C GLU A 6 8.40 -5.02 -10.78
N PHE A 7 7.91 -4.10 -11.62
CA PHE A 7 6.47 -3.91 -11.79
C PHE A 7 5.80 -5.12 -12.47
N ASN A 8 6.50 -5.77 -13.41
CA ASN A 8 5.99 -6.97 -14.06
C ASN A 8 6.06 -8.19 -13.11
N GLU A 9 7.11 -8.33 -12.31
CA GLU A 9 7.23 -9.30 -11.22
C GLU A 9 6.12 -9.09 -10.17
N LEU A 10 5.75 -7.84 -9.89
CA LEU A 10 4.60 -7.55 -9.02
C LEU A 10 3.29 -8.11 -9.62
N LYS A 11 3.09 -7.98 -10.94
CA LYS A 11 1.94 -8.56 -11.64
C LYS A 11 1.94 -10.09 -11.67
N GLU A 12 3.11 -10.72 -11.65
CA GLU A 12 3.20 -12.19 -11.53
C GLU A 12 2.64 -12.71 -10.19
N ASN A 13 2.46 -11.83 -9.20
CA ASN A 13 1.83 -12.18 -7.93
C ASN A 13 0.28 -12.17 -7.98
N ILE A 14 -0.35 -11.88 -9.12
CA ILE A 14 -1.82 -11.97 -9.23
C ILE A 14 -2.26 -13.42 -8.94
N GLY A 15 -3.07 -13.58 -7.89
CA GLY A 15 -3.52 -14.89 -7.40
C GLY A 15 -2.53 -15.61 -6.48
N ASN A 16 -1.38 -15.00 -6.19
CA ASN A 16 -0.36 -15.53 -5.29
C ASN A 16 -0.30 -14.73 -3.97
N LEU A 17 0.37 -15.31 -2.97
CA LEU A 17 0.64 -14.63 -1.70
C LEU A 17 1.86 -13.70 -1.84
N ILE A 18 1.68 -12.42 -1.48
CA ILE A 18 2.78 -11.45 -1.38
C ILE A 18 3.16 -11.30 0.08
N ALA A 19 4.44 -11.45 0.38
CA ALA A 19 5.02 -11.12 1.68
C ALA A 19 5.92 -9.89 1.53
N THR A 20 5.53 -8.77 2.12
CA THR A 20 6.32 -7.54 2.10
C THR A 20 7.33 -7.55 3.24
N ASN A 21 8.58 -7.16 2.96
CA ASN A 21 9.59 -6.95 3.99
C ASN A 21 9.37 -5.57 4.64
N GLY A 22 8.52 -5.51 5.66
CA GLY A 22 8.24 -4.28 6.42
C GLY A 22 6.75 -4.06 6.68
N PHE A 23 6.43 -2.89 7.23
CA PHE A 23 5.04 -2.43 7.43
C PHE A 23 4.56 -1.65 6.22
N LEU A 24 3.29 -1.84 5.86
CA LEU A 24 2.59 -0.99 4.91
C LEU A 24 1.77 0.02 5.71
N SER A 25 2.07 1.31 5.51
CA SER A 25 1.19 2.39 5.97
C SER A 25 0.05 2.54 4.97
N THR A 26 -1.18 2.49 5.46
CA THR A 26 -2.40 2.48 4.63
C THR A 26 -3.44 3.36 5.28
N SER A 27 -4.36 3.94 4.51
CA SER A 27 -5.46 4.73 5.06
C SER A 27 -6.81 4.16 4.62
N ARG A 28 -7.81 4.23 5.50
CA ARG A 28 -9.22 3.99 5.13
C ARG A 28 -9.81 5.10 4.26
N LEU A 29 -9.15 6.26 4.21
CA LEU A 29 -9.57 7.41 3.43
C LEU A 29 -8.82 7.48 2.11
N LEU A 30 -9.53 7.25 1.00
CA LEU A 30 -8.98 7.39 -0.35
C LEU A 30 -8.29 8.75 -0.55
N THR A 31 -8.86 9.83 -0.02
CA THR A 31 -8.30 11.18 -0.16
C THR A 31 -6.92 11.33 0.49
N VAL A 32 -6.66 10.61 1.58
CA VAL A 32 -5.36 10.58 2.28
C VAL A 32 -4.39 9.71 1.49
N ALA A 33 -4.80 8.51 1.08
CA ALA A 33 -3.97 7.62 0.23
C ALA A 33 -3.55 8.32 -1.08
N MET A 34 -4.43 9.13 -1.68
CA MET A 34 -4.13 9.91 -2.88
C MET A 34 -3.11 11.03 -2.65
N GLN A 35 -2.92 11.54 -1.43
CA GLN A 35 -1.89 12.55 -1.16
C GLN A 35 -0.49 12.00 -1.41
N PHE A 36 -0.26 10.71 -1.16
CA PHE A 36 1.04 10.07 -1.36
C PHE A 36 1.46 9.97 -2.83
N ILE A 37 0.50 10.10 -3.76
CA ILE A 37 0.77 10.11 -5.20
C ILE A 37 0.64 11.52 -5.81
N LEU A 38 0.30 12.54 -5.02
CA LEU A 38 0.09 13.89 -5.52
C LEU A 38 1.42 14.45 -6.08
N GLY A 39 1.41 14.81 -7.37
CA GLY A 39 2.60 15.31 -8.08
C GLY A 39 3.56 14.21 -8.54
N ALA A 40 3.29 12.93 -8.23
CA ALA A 40 4.01 11.83 -8.83
C ALA A 40 3.65 11.70 -10.31
N THR A 41 4.65 11.45 -11.15
CA THR A 41 4.47 11.22 -12.58
C THR A 41 4.80 9.77 -12.88
N ASP A 42 3.92 9.10 -13.61
CA ASP A 42 4.20 7.77 -14.14
C ASP A 42 5.25 7.89 -15.27
N THR A 43 6.40 7.26 -15.07
CA THR A 43 7.51 7.24 -16.03
C THR A 43 7.96 5.81 -16.29
N ASP A 44 8.91 5.61 -17.20
CA ASP A 44 9.51 4.29 -17.42
C ASP A 44 10.35 3.82 -16.22
N GLU A 45 10.75 4.74 -15.35
CA GLU A 45 11.57 4.47 -14.16
C GLU A 45 10.74 4.41 -12.86
N ILE A 46 9.59 5.08 -12.81
CA ILE A 46 8.72 5.18 -11.62
C ILE A 46 7.29 4.87 -12.02
N LYS A 47 6.71 3.84 -11.41
CA LYS A 47 5.28 3.54 -11.53
C LYS A 47 4.52 4.07 -10.33
N VAL A 48 3.48 4.85 -10.62
CA VAL A 48 2.56 5.38 -9.61
C VAL A 48 1.38 4.42 -9.49
N VAL A 49 1.19 3.83 -8.31
CA VAL A 49 0.19 2.80 -8.08
C VAL A 49 -0.63 3.16 -6.85
N LEU A 50 -1.96 3.03 -6.98
CA LEU A 50 -2.87 3.06 -5.85
C LEU A 50 -3.28 1.61 -5.52
N PHE A 51 -3.01 1.18 -4.29
CA PHE A 51 -3.40 -0.14 -3.81
C PHE A 51 -4.74 -0.05 -3.08
N GLU A 52 -5.70 -0.86 -3.52
CA GLU A 52 -6.92 -1.15 -2.76
C GLU A 52 -6.72 -2.46 -2.01
N ILE A 53 -6.85 -2.42 -0.68
CA ILE A 53 -6.55 -3.55 0.21
C ILE A 53 -7.80 -3.90 0.98
N GLU A 54 -8.29 -5.12 0.79
CA GLU A 54 -9.34 -5.70 1.61
C GLU A 54 -8.72 -6.49 2.76
N VAL A 55 -9.16 -6.21 3.98
CA VAL A 55 -8.65 -6.87 5.19
C VAL A 55 -9.76 -7.69 5.82
N ASN A 56 -9.53 -8.99 5.98
CA ASN A 56 -10.44 -9.85 6.73
C ASN A 56 -10.24 -9.65 8.24
N CYS A 57 -11.09 -8.80 8.83
CA CYS A 57 -11.10 -8.51 10.27
C CYS A 57 -11.51 -9.70 11.15
N GLN A 58 -12.00 -10.81 10.58
CA GLN A 58 -12.40 -12.01 11.31
C GLN A 58 -11.27 -13.06 11.38
N ASN A 59 -10.08 -12.76 10.85
CA ASN A 59 -8.95 -13.68 10.90
C ASN A 59 -8.51 -13.90 12.37
N GLU A 60 -8.17 -15.14 12.70
CA GLU A 60 -7.66 -15.51 14.04
C GLU A 60 -6.32 -14.83 14.37
N ARG A 61 -5.59 -14.35 13.35
CA ARG A 61 -4.33 -13.62 13.50
C ARG A 61 -4.52 -12.14 13.21
N ILE A 62 -3.97 -11.30 14.09
CA ILE A 62 -3.89 -9.85 13.89
C ILE A 62 -2.78 -9.59 12.86
N ILE A 63 -3.17 -9.17 11.65
CA ILE A 63 -2.25 -8.85 10.54
C ILE A 63 -2.21 -7.36 10.21
N PHE A 64 -2.93 -6.53 10.97
CA PHE A 64 -3.01 -5.09 10.81
C PHE A 64 -3.20 -4.42 12.17
N ALA A 65 -2.91 -3.12 12.25
CA ALA A 65 -3.13 -2.32 13.45
C ALA A 65 -3.73 -0.97 13.04
N ASP A 66 -4.81 -0.57 13.73
CA ASP A 66 -5.33 0.80 13.67
C ASP A 66 -4.46 1.65 14.59
N ILE A 67 -3.67 2.54 13.99
CA ILE A 67 -2.68 3.35 14.70
C ILE A 67 -3.01 4.84 14.72
N ASP A 68 -4.15 5.25 14.18
CA ASP A 68 -4.57 6.67 14.11
C ASP A 68 -4.41 7.40 15.46
N LYS A 69 -4.74 6.74 16.58
CA LYS A 69 -4.60 7.31 17.94
C LYS A 69 -3.16 7.42 18.43
N TYR A 70 -2.25 6.66 17.85
CA TYR A 70 -0.83 6.58 18.21
C TYR A 70 0.06 7.32 17.21
N SER A 71 -0.47 7.67 16.04
CA SER A 71 0.22 8.44 15.01
C SER A 71 0.42 9.90 15.44
N GLN A 72 1.49 10.51 14.96
CA GLN A 72 1.71 11.95 15.08
C GLN A 72 0.75 12.74 14.20
N LEU A 73 0.22 12.11 13.13
CA LEU A 73 -0.71 12.69 12.18
C LEU A 73 -2.10 12.04 12.38
N GLN A 74 -2.82 12.53 13.37
CA GLN A 74 -4.17 12.03 13.67
C GLN A 74 -5.17 12.45 12.57
N GLY A 75 -6.16 11.59 12.32
CA GLY A 75 -7.21 11.82 11.33
C GLY A 75 -6.88 11.27 9.94
N GLU A 76 -5.72 10.65 9.78
CA GLU A 76 -5.35 9.91 8.56
C GLU A 76 -6.06 8.55 8.48
N GLN A 77 -6.64 8.06 9.59
CA GLN A 77 -7.28 6.75 9.66
C GLN A 77 -6.36 5.61 9.20
N GLU A 78 -5.14 5.65 9.72
CA GLU A 78 -4.11 4.63 9.53
C GLU A 78 -4.40 3.37 10.34
#